data_AF-A0A3D0DEL7-F1
#
_entry.id   AF-A0A3D0DEL7-F1
#
_cell.length_a   1.000
_cell.length_b   1.000
_cell.length_c   1.000
_cell.angle_alpha   90.00
_cell.angle_beta   90.00
_cell.angle_gamma   90.00
#
_symmetry.space_group_name_H-M   'P 1'
#
loop_
_entity.id
_entity.type
_entity.pdbx_description
1 polymer ?
#
loop_
_entity_poly.entity_id
_entity_poly.type
_entity_poly.pdbx_seq_one_letter_code
_entity_poly.pdbx_strand_id
1 'polypeptide(L)'
;MLQIVIYLSIAILLGGTIYKTVKISRMPIHLRWDLYPIPHEKGKAHYGGSYYEESNWWTKPVHTSLSAEIMEISKEILGIKSLYRNNRKLWYFSYPFHIGLYLLTALLAFLFLSAISNLSGVVISANAPNI
;
A
#
# COMPACT_ATOMS: atom_id res chain seq x y z
N MET A 1 5.67 -31.33 11.68
CA MET A 1 6.69 -30.30 12.02
C MET A 1 6.62 -29.10 11.08
N LEU A 2 6.75 -29.27 9.76
CA LEU A 2 6.66 -28.16 8.79
C LEU A 2 5.34 -27.36 8.87
N GLN A 3 4.18 -28.03 8.92
CA GLN A 3 2.87 -27.37 8.99
C GLN A 3 2.73 -26.47 10.22
N ILE A 4 3.22 -26.92 11.38
CA ILE A 4 3.18 -26.16 12.64
C ILE A 4 4.00 -24.87 12.50
N VAL A 5 5.20 -24.98 11.92
CA VAL A 5 6.08 -23.83 11.68
C VAL A 5 5.43 -22.83 10.72
N ILE A 6 4.76 -23.30 9.66
CA ILE A 6 4.04 -22.44 8.71
C ILE A 6 2.92 -21.68 9.41
N TYR A 7 2.05 -22.37 10.16
CA TYR A 7 0.94 -21.71 10.86
C TYR A 7 1.43 -20.71 11.91
N LEU A 8 2.48 -21.06 12.66
CA LEU A 8 3.09 -20.15 13.63
C LEU A 8 3.68 -18.91 12.94
N SER A 9 4.35 -19.09 11.80
CA SER A 9 4.96 -17.97 11.05
C SER A 9 3.90 -16.99 10.54
N ILE A 10 2.78 -17.50 10.01
CA ILE A 10 1.64 -16.69 9.57
C ILE A 10 1.03 -15.95 10.77
N ALA A 11 0.84 -16.64 11.91
CA ALA A 11 0.28 -16.04 13.11
C ALA A 11 1.16 -14.89 13.65
N ILE A 12 2.49 -15.09 13.69
CA ILE A 12 3.44 -14.05 14.11
C ILE A 12 3.45 -12.87 13.12
N LEU A 13 3.43 -13.15 11.82
CA LEU A 13 3.42 -12.10 10.80
C LEU A 13 2.17 -11.22 10.90
N LEU A 14 0.99 -11.84 10.98
CA LEU A 14 -0.29 -11.13 11.08
C LEU A 14 -0.43 -10.42 12.43
N GLY A 15 -0.11 -11.11 13.53
CA GLY A 15 -0.19 -10.54 14.88
C GLY A 15 0.78 -9.35 15.04
N GLY A 16 2.01 -9.49 14.56
CA GLY A 16 3.03 -8.44 14.61
C GLY A 16 2.68 -7.23 13.77
N THR A 17 2.16 -7.43 12.54
CA THR A 17 1.72 -6.32 11.68
C THR A 17 0.52 -5.59 12.29
N ILE A 18 -0.51 -6.30 12.77
CA ILE A 18 -1.68 -5.68 13.43
C ILE A 18 -1.25 -4.90 14.67
N TYR A 19 -0.44 -5.51 15.56
CA TYR A 19 0.07 -4.85 16.75
C TYR A 19 0.81 -3.55 16.41
N LYS A 20 1.71 -3.60 15.42
CA LYS A 20 2.48 -2.42 15.02
C LYS A 20 1.61 -1.33 14.40
N THR A 21 0.65 -1.70 13.54
CA THR A 21 -0.32 -0.76 12.96
C THR A 21 -1.15 -0.09 14.04
N VAL A 22 -1.72 -0.84 14.98
CA VAL A 22 -2.51 -0.28 16.09
C VAL A 22 -1.65 0.63 16.97
N LYS A 23 -0.42 0.21 17.28
CA LYS A 23 0.53 1.00 18.07
C LYS A 23 0.80 2.35 17.39
N ILE A 24 1.12 2.36 16.10
CA ILE A 24 1.41 3.58 15.33
C ILE A 24 0.17 4.48 15.22
N SER A 25 -1.00 3.92 14.95
CA SER A 25 -2.25 4.69 14.84
C SER A 25 -2.66 5.36 16.16
N ARG A 26 -2.24 4.83 17.30
CA ARG A 26 -2.49 5.40 18.64
C ARG A 26 -1.42 6.39 19.10
N MET A 27 -0.33 6.57 18.36
CA MET A 27 0.70 7.53 18.74
C MET A 27 0.20 8.97 18.56
N PRO A 28 0.62 9.91 19.42
CA PRO A 28 0.30 11.32 19.23
C PRO A 28 0.91 11.83 17.92
N ILE A 29 0.33 12.87 17.33
CA ILE A 29 0.67 13.37 15.98
C ILE A 29 2.18 13.66 15.83
N HIS A 30 2.84 14.17 16.87
CA HIS A 30 4.28 14.46 16.85
C HIS A 30 5.17 13.20 16.84
N LEU A 31 4.63 12.04 17.23
CA LEU A 31 5.30 10.74 17.10
C LEU A 31 4.94 10.04 15.78
N ARG A 32 3.89 10.49 15.08
CA ARG A 32 3.53 10.01 13.76
C ARG A 32 4.40 10.75 12.76
N TRP A 33 5.34 10.03 12.14
CA TRP A 33 6.12 10.61 11.06
C TRP A 33 5.22 10.89 9.87
N ASP A 34 4.96 12.18 9.62
CA ASP A 34 4.30 12.65 8.41
C ASP A 34 5.29 12.52 7.24
N LEU A 35 4.98 11.65 6.29
CA LEU A 35 5.76 11.47 5.08
C LEU A 35 5.57 12.68 4.17
N TYR A 36 6.66 13.41 3.90
CA TYR A 36 6.70 14.43 2.87
C TYR A 36 6.98 13.82 1.49
N PRO A 37 6.35 14.32 0.41
CA PRO A 37 5.35 15.41 0.36
C PRO A 37 3.97 14.97 0.89
N ILE A 38 3.26 15.86 1.59
CA ILE A 38 1.93 15.60 2.18
C ILE A 38 0.84 15.82 1.10
N PRO A 39 0.28 14.77 0.48
CA PRO A 39 -0.64 14.92 -0.65
C PRO A 39 -2.03 15.42 -0.24
N HIS A 40 -2.32 15.45 1.06
CA HIS A 40 -3.64 15.71 1.63
C HIS A 40 -4.02 17.19 1.60
N GLU A 41 -3.02 18.09 1.48
CA GLU A 41 -3.20 19.54 1.58
C GLU A 41 -3.63 20.16 0.24
N LYS A 42 -4.85 20.72 0.23
CA LYS A 42 -5.45 21.34 -0.94
C LYS A 42 -4.65 22.57 -1.40
N GLY A 43 -4.09 22.52 -2.60
CA GLY A 43 -3.37 23.63 -3.23
C GLY A 43 -1.84 23.62 -3.05
N LYS A 44 -1.30 22.79 -2.14
CA LYS A 44 0.16 22.70 -1.88
C LYS A 44 0.81 21.39 -2.33
N ALA A 45 -0.02 20.42 -2.74
CA ALA A 45 0.43 19.12 -3.24
C ALA A 45 1.38 19.21 -4.46
N HIS A 46 1.31 20.28 -5.26
CA HIS A 46 2.14 20.43 -6.48
C HIS A 46 3.64 20.51 -6.19
N TYR A 47 4.04 21.16 -5.09
CA TYR A 47 5.45 21.31 -4.69
C TYR A 47 5.78 20.56 -3.39
N GLY A 48 4.80 19.87 -2.81
CA GLY A 48 5.00 19.06 -1.61
C GLY A 48 5.02 19.84 -0.30
N GLY A 49 4.38 21.02 -0.28
CA GLY A 49 4.33 21.86 0.91
C GLY A 49 3.37 21.35 1.99
N SER A 50 3.49 21.91 3.19
CA SER A 50 2.66 21.57 4.34
C SER A 50 1.87 22.75 4.88
N TYR A 51 0.86 22.48 5.71
CA TYR A 51 0.17 23.49 6.50
C TYR A 51 1.13 24.25 7.44
N TYR A 52 2.26 23.66 7.83
CA TYR A 52 3.30 24.32 8.62
C TYR A 52 3.94 25.54 7.95
N GLU A 53 3.82 25.68 6.62
CA GLU A 53 4.34 26.84 5.88
C GLU A 53 3.50 28.11 6.10
N GLU A 54 2.28 27.98 6.61
CA GLU A 54 1.42 29.14 6.87
C GLU A 54 1.64 29.73 8.26
N SER A 55 1.69 31.06 8.34
CA SER A 55 1.67 31.75 9.63
C SER A 55 0.32 31.52 10.32
N ASN A 56 0.37 31.36 11.65
CA ASN A 56 -0.80 31.04 12.47
C ASN A 56 -1.58 29.81 11.97
N TRP A 57 -0.89 28.78 11.46
CA TRP A 57 -1.53 27.56 10.94
C TRP A 57 -2.45 26.89 11.97
N TRP A 58 -2.16 27.02 13.27
CA TRP A 58 -2.95 26.46 14.37
C TRP A 58 -4.36 27.07 14.50
N THR A 59 -4.65 28.20 13.86
CA THR A 59 -5.99 28.82 13.87
C THR A 59 -6.84 28.46 12.65
N LYS A 60 -6.29 27.72 11.68
CA LYS A 60 -6.95 27.44 10.40
C LYS A 60 -7.48 25.99 10.36
N PRO A 61 -8.62 25.73 9.68
CA PRO A 61 -9.11 24.38 9.49
C PRO A 61 -8.17 23.62 8.54
N VAL A 62 -7.74 22.42 8.93
CA VAL A 62 -6.96 21.51 8.08
C VAL A 62 -7.89 20.83 7.08
N HIS A 63 -7.64 20.99 5.79
CA HIS A 63 -8.44 20.38 4.73
C HIS A 63 -7.70 19.19 4.14
N THR A 64 -8.06 17.98 4.57
CA THR A 64 -7.51 16.73 4.03
C THR A 64 -8.40 16.16 2.93
N SER A 65 -7.81 15.64 1.85
CA SER A 65 -8.53 14.91 0.81
C SER A 65 -8.02 13.46 0.66
N LEU A 66 -8.85 12.50 1.05
CA LEU A 66 -8.54 11.07 0.95
C LEU A 66 -8.36 10.60 -0.50
N SER A 67 -9.08 11.20 -1.45
CA SER A 67 -8.95 10.83 -2.86
C SER A 67 -7.58 11.24 -3.44
N ALA A 68 -7.07 12.41 -3.04
CA ALA A 68 -5.74 12.86 -3.45
C ALA A 68 -4.64 12.03 -2.79
N GLU A 69 -4.82 11.66 -1.51
CA GLU A 69 -3.95 10.71 -0.79
C GLU A 69 -3.77 9.42 -1.57
N ILE A 70 -4.88 8.74 -1.83
CA ILE A 70 -4.90 7.43 -2.46
C ILE A 70 -4.31 7.53 -3.86
N MET A 71 -4.63 8.57 -4.61
CA MET A 71 -4.12 8.77 -5.96
C MET A 71 -2.59 8.98 -5.98
N GLU A 72 -2.03 9.82 -5.11
CA GLU A 72 -0.58 10.05 -5.09
C GLU A 72 0.17 8.82 -4.57
N ILE A 73 -0.33 8.15 -3.53
CA ILE A 73 0.25 6.89 -3.05
C ILE A 73 0.20 5.82 -4.16
N SER A 74 -0.92 5.72 -4.88
CA SER A 74 -1.06 4.74 -5.98
C SER A 74 -0.03 4.98 -7.09
N LYS A 75 0.24 6.24 -7.45
CA LYS A 75 1.29 6.58 -8.44
C LYS A 75 2.69 6.23 -7.94
N GLU A 76 2.94 6.38 -6.64
CA GLU A 76 4.23 6.01 -6.07
C GLU A 76 4.41 4.49 -6.01
N ILE A 77 3.39 3.74 -5.58
CA ILE A 77 3.47 2.27 -5.48
C ILE A 77 3.52 1.63 -6.88
N LEU A 78 2.60 1.99 -7.78
CA LEU A 78 2.52 1.37 -9.10
C LEU A 78 3.57 1.90 -10.06
N GLY A 79 3.83 3.21 -10.03
CA GLY A 79 4.72 3.88 -11.00
C GLY A 79 6.15 4.12 -10.50
N ILE A 80 6.39 4.03 -9.19
CA ILE A 80 7.65 4.44 -8.53
C ILE A 80 8.08 5.83 -9.02
N LYS A 81 7.12 6.75 -8.98
CA LYS A 81 7.23 8.12 -9.51
C LYS A 81 8.42 8.86 -8.93
N SER A 82 8.73 8.68 -7.64
CA SER A 82 9.89 9.31 -7.00
C SER A 82 11.21 8.87 -7.65
N LEU A 83 11.40 7.56 -7.90
CA LEU A 83 12.60 7.08 -8.61
C LEU A 83 12.63 7.56 -10.06
N TYR A 84 11.49 7.60 -10.74
CA TYR A 84 11.45 8.11 -12.11
C TYR A 84 11.89 9.58 -12.19
N ARG A 85 11.51 10.41 -11.22
CA ARG A 85 11.87 11.83 -11.19
C ARG A 85 13.29 12.08 -10.69
N ASN A 86 13.71 11.38 -9.63
CA ASN A 86 14.95 11.68 -8.93
C ASN A 86 16.14 10.81 -9.39
N ASN A 87 15.89 9.58 -9.90
CA ASN A 87 16.94 8.67 -10.34
C ASN A 87 16.47 7.70 -11.45
N ARG A 88 16.42 8.20 -12.69
CA ARG A 88 15.97 7.42 -13.86
C ARG A 88 16.77 6.15 -14.11
N LYS A 89 18.08 6.15 -13.81
CA LYS A 89 18.94 4.97 -14.02
C LYS A 89 18.46 3.79 -13.17
N LEU A 90 18.13 4.05 -11.90
CA LEU A 90 17.64 3.02 -11.00
C LEU A 90 16.18 2.61 -11.32
N TRP A 91 15.38 3.53 -11.84
CA TRP A 91 13.99 3.27 -12.21
C TRP A 91 13.87 2.15 -13.25
N TYR A 92 14.72 2.11 -14.28
CA TYR A 92 14.67 1.08 -15.32
C TYR A 92 14.84 -0.35 -14.81
N PHE A 93 15.56 -0.55 -13.70
CA PHE A 93 15.72 -1.86 -13.07
C PHE A 93 14.65 -2.11 -12.00
N SER A 94 14.34 -1.09 -11.20
CA SER A 94 13.41 -1.24 -10.08
C SER A 94 11.98 -1.41 -10.56
N TYR A 95 11.56 -0.69 -11.60
CA TYR A 95 10.20 -0.74 -12.11
C TYR A 95 9.75 -2.14 -12.58
N PRO A 96 10.48 -2.82 -13.51
CA PRO A 96 10.10 -4.17 -13.92
C PRO A 96 10.22 -5.19 -12.79
N PHE A 97 11.13 -4.99 -11.83
CA PHE A 97 11.21 -5.84 -10.64
C PHE A 97 9.93 -5.75 -9.79
N HIS A 98 9.45 -4.54 -9.51
CA HIS A 98 8.22 -4.35 -8.73
C HIS A 98 6.99 -4.81 -9.50
N ILE A 99 6.91 -4.57 -10.81
CA ILE A 99 5.81 -5.08 -11.63
C ILE A 99 5.75 -6.61 -11.60
N GLY A 100 6.92 -7.28 -11.63
CA GLY A 100 7.03 -8.72 -11.48
C GLY A 100 6.52 -9.20 -10.12
N LEU A 101 6.88 -8.52 -9.03
CA LEU A 101 6.40 -8.83 -7.69
C LEU A 101 4.87 -8.64 -7.56
N TYR A 102 4.32 -7.58 -8.15
CA TYR A 102 2.86 -7.35 -8.16
C TYR A 102 2.12 -8.43 -8.93
N LEU A 103 2.63 -8.83 -10.11
CA LEU A 103 2.04 -9.93 -10.88
C LEU A 103 2.10 -11.26 -10.13
N LEU A 104 3.23 -11.57 -9.46
CA LEU A 104 3.35 -12.77 -8.64
C LEU A 104 2.37 -12.76 -7.46
N THR A 105 2.22 -11.61 -6.80
CA THR A 105 1.28 -11.43 -5.69
C THR A 105 -0.16 -11.57 -6.17
N ALA A 106 -0.49 -10.98 -7.33
CA ALA A 106 -1.81 -11.10 -7.95
C ALA A 106 -2.10 -12.57 -8.33
N LEU A 107 -1.13 -13.28 -8.91
CA LEU A 107 -1.24 -14.70 -9.22
C LEU A 107 -1.52 -15.52 -7.96
N LEU A 108 -0.76 -15.30 -6.88
CA LEU A 108 -0.98 -15.98 -5.59
C LEU A 108 -2.38 -15.70 -5.03
N ALA A 109 -2.85 -14.45 -5.12
CA ALA A 109 -4.21 -14.08 -4.71
C ALA A 109 -5.27 -14.81 -5.55
N PHE A 110 -5.09 -14.90 -6.86
CA PHE A 110 -5.99 -15.66 -7.74
C PHE A 110 -5.98 -17.17 -7.43
N LEU A 111 -4.82 -17.75 -7.15
CA LEU A 111 -4.71 -19.15 -6.75
C LEU A 111 -5.43 -19.40 -5.42
N PHE A 112 -5.28 -18.50 -4.46
CA PHE A 112 -5.96 -18.58 -3.17
C PHE A 112 -7.47 -18.45 -3.33
N LEU A 113 -7.94 -17.49 -4.13
CA LEU A 113 -9.36 -17.33 -4.45
C LEU A 113 -9.92 -18.57 -5.16
N SER A 114 -9.17 -19.12 -6.12
CA SER A 114 -9.53 -20.35 -6.82
C SER A 114 -9.64 -21.53 -5.86
N ALA A 115 -8.73 -21.66 -4.89
CA ALA A 115 -8.80 -22.70 -3.86
C ALA A 115 -10.07 -22.56 -3.01
N ILE A 116 -10.45 -21.34 -2.63
CA ILE A 116 -11.70 -21.07 -1.90
C ILE A 116 -12.91 -21.42 -2.76
N SER A 117 -12.93 -21.03 -4.03
CA SER A 117 -14.04 -21.32 -4.95
C SER A 117 -14.24 -22.83 -5.14
N ASN A 118 -13.14 -23.58 -5.28
CA ASN A 118 -13.19 -25.04 -5.34
C ASN A 118 -13.77 -25.65 -4.06
N LEU A 119 -13.41 -25.11 -2.88
CA LEU A 119 -13.99 -25.54 -1.60
C LEU A 119 -15.50 -25.26 -1.52
N SER A 120 -15.98 -24.17 -2.12
CA SER A 120 -17.42 -23.87 -2.23
C SER A 120 -18.16 -24.66 -3.33
N GLY A 121 -17.48 -25.59 -4.03
CA GLY A 121 -18.07 -26.43 -5.08
C GLY A 121 -18.13 -25.77 -6.46
N VAL A 122 -17.55 -24.59 -6.64
CA VAL A 122 -17.44 -23.91 -7.94
C VAL A 122 -16.16 -24.39 -8.63
N VAL A 123 -16.30 -25.21 -9.67
CA VAL A 123 -15.16 -25.76 -10.43
C VAL A 123 -14.67 -24.71 -11.43
N ILE A 124 -13.55 -24.07 -11.11
CA ILE A 124 -12.84 -23.17 -12.03
C ILE A 124 -11.79 -23.99 -12.77
N SER A 125 -12.15 -24.49 -13.96
CA SER A 125 -11.28 -25.29 -14.83
C SER A 125 -11.37 -24.79 -16.27
N ALA A 126 -10.28 -24.91 -17.04
CA ALA A 126 -10.26 -24.56 -18.46
C ALA A 126 -11.26 -25.39 -19.30
N ASN A 127 -11.68 -26.56 -18.78
CA ASN A 127 -12.69 -27.45 -19.37
C ASN A 127 -14.04 -27.38 -18.63
N ALA A 128 -14.29 -26.36 -17.81
CA ALA A 128 -15.60 -26.19 -17.19
C ALA A 128 -16.65 -26.03 -18.31
N PRO A 129 -17.76 -26.79 -18.27
CA PRO A 129 -18.84 -26.59 -19.22
C PRO A 129 -19.30 -25.13 -19.10
N ASN A 130 -19.26 -24.40 -20.20
CA ASN A 130 -19.78 -23.04 -20.25
C ASN A 130 -21.24 -23.09 -19.75
N ILE A 131 -21.52 -22.43 -18.64
CA ILE A 131 -22.88 -22.15 -18.20
C ILE A 131 -23.57 -21.24 -19.22
#